data_AF-A0A519S8F4-F1
#
_entry.id   AF-A0A519S8F4-F1
#
_cell.length_a   1.000
_cell.length_b   1.000
_cell.length_c   1.000
_cell.angle_alpha   90.00
_cell.angle_beta   90.00
_cell.angle_gamma   90.00
#
_symmetry.space_group_name_H-M   'P 1'
#
loop_
_entity.id
_entity.type
_entity.pdbx_description
1 polymer ?
#
loop_
_entity_poly.entity_id
_entity_poly.type
_entity_poly.pdbx_seq_one_letter_code
_entity_poly.pdbx_strand_id
1 'polypeptide(L)' 'MYAQCKIALKRKGRPINENDLWIAATAIQQDLSLVSRDNDFAAVDGLRWVVW' A
#
# COMPACT_ATOMS: atom_id res chain seq x y z
N MET A 1 -6.18 9.01 -2.90
CA MET A 1 -5.65 7.65 -2.65
C MET A 1 -4.98 7.53 -1.28
N TYR A 2 -3.88 8.24 -0.99
CA TYR A 2 -3.13 8.13 0.28
C TYR A 2 -3.98 8.16 1.56
N ALA A 3 -4.81 9.19 1.77
CA ALA A 3 -5.60 9.33 3.00
C ALA A 3 -6.59 8.17 3.20
N GLN A 4 -7.13 7.63 2.10
CA GLN A 4 -8.04 6.48 2.13
C GLN A 4 -7.29 5.22 2.57
N CYS A 5 -6.11 4.96 1.99
CA CYS A 5 -5.25 3.85 2.41
C CYS A 5 -4.86 3.98 3.89
N LYS A 6 -4.51 5.19 4.36
CA LYS A 6 -4.17 5.44 5.78
C LYS A 6 -5.31 5.08 6.73
N ILE A 7 -6.52 5.53 6.41
CA ILE A 7 -7.70 5.25 7.22
C ILE A 7 -8.04 3.76 7.19
N ALA A 8 -7.94 3.10 6.03
CA ALA A 8 -8.19 1.67 5.90
C ALA A 8 -7.22 0.84 6.75
N LEU A 9 -5.91 1.12 6.65
CA LEU A 9 -4.88 0.45 7.45
C LEU A 9 -5.05 0.69 8.95
N LYS A 10 -5.38 1.93 9.34
CA LYS A 10 -5.67 2.26 10.74
C LYS A 10 -6.89 1.49 11.28
N ARG A 11 -7.94 1.36 10.48
CA ARG A 11 -9.14 0.56 10.85
C ARG A 11 -8.83 -0.93 11.00
N LYS A 12 -7.88 -1.45 10.21
CA LYS A 12 -7.40 -2.84 10.32
C LYS A 12 -6.42 -3.07 11.48
N GLY A 13 -5.97 -2.01 12.16
CA GLY A 13 -4.93 -2.11 13.19
C GLY A 13 -3.55 -2.49 12.64
N ARG A 14 -3.30 -2.28 11.34
CA ARG A 14 -2.04 -2.62 10.67
C ARG A 14 -1.45 -1.38 9.99
N PRO A 15 -0.95 -0.40 10.76
CA PRO A 15 -0.22 0.72 10.17
C PRO A 15 1.07 0.21 9.52
N ILE A 16 1.42 0.77 8.36
CA ILE A 16 2.71 0.57 7.69
C ILE A 16 3.49 1.88 7.74
N ASN A 17 4.78 1.86 7.36
CA ASN A 17 5.56 3.09 7.34
C ASN A 17 4.96 4.12 6.37
N GLU A 18 5.17 5.39 6.70
CA GLU A 18 4.63 6.50 5.95
C GLU A 18 5.07 6.44 4.48
N ASN A 19 6.36 6.18 4.22
CA ASN A 19 6.90 6.07 2.86
C ASN A 19 6.26 4.94 2.05
N ASP A 20 6.06 3.78 2.67
CA ASP A 20 5.42 2.62 2.02
C ASP A 20 3.99 2.98 1.62
N LEU A 21 3.29 3.71 2.48
CA LEU A 21 1.94 4.19 2.19
C LEU A 21 1.91 5.18 1.01
N TRP A 22 2.89 6.08 0.90
CA TRP A 22 3.02 6.99 -0.25
C TRP A 22 3.29 6.23 -1.54
N ILE A 23 4.20 5.24 -1.51
CA ILE A 23 4.55 4.39 -2.66
C ILE A 23 3.31 3.61 -3.11
N ALA A 24 2.65 2.91 -2.18
CA ALA A 24 1.46 2.11 -2.48
C ALA A 24 0.33 2.98 -3.05
N ALA A 25 0.04 4.13 -2.43
CA ALA A 25 -1.00 5.03 -2.90
C ALA A 25 -0.71 5.57 -4.31
N THR A 26 0.56 5.83 -4.62
CA THR A 26 0.99 6.29 -5.95
C THR A 26 0.80 5.17 -6.98
N ALA A 27 1.22 3.94 -6.66
CA ALA A 27 1.06 2.78 -7.54
C ALA A 27 -0.42 2.52 -7.87
N ILE A 28 -1.32 2.58 -6.87
CA ILE A 28 -2.77 2.42 -7.10
C ILE A 28 -3.31 3.55 -7.97
N GLN A 29 -2.92 4.81 -7.71
CA GLN A 29 -3.43 5.96 -8.47
C GLN A 29 -3.01 5.93 -9.94
N GLN A 30 -1.85 5.34 -10.24
CA GLN A 30 -1.33 5.21 -11.61
C GLN A 30 -1.71 3.86 -12.27
N ASP A 31 -2.50 3.03 -11.58
CA ASP A 31 -2.79 1.65 -11.99
C ASP A 31 -1.50 0.88 -12.35
N LEU A 32 -0.50 0.88 -11.47
CA LEU A 32 0.77 0.16 -11.65
C LEU A 32 0.86 -1.04 -10.70
N SER A 33 1.71 -2.01 -11.06
CA SER A 33 2.11 -3.08 -10.14
C SER A 33 3.34 -2.65 -9.36
N LEU A 34 3.28 -2.77 -8.02
CA LEU A 34 4.43 -2.55 -7.15
C LEU A 34 5.20 -3.85 -6.98
N VAL A 35 6.44 -3.88 -7.47
CA VAL A 35 7.36 -5.00 -7.25
C VAL A 35 8.17 -4.73 -5.99
N SER A 36 8.01 -5.57 -4.96
CA SER A 36 8.76 -5.44 -3.70
C SER A 36 8.82 -6.77 -2.96
N ARG A 37 9.87 -6.96 -2.15
CA ARG A 37 10.00 -8.08 -1.21
C ARG A 37 9.42 -7.78 0.18
N ASP A 38 8.99 -6.54 0.39
CA ASP A 38 8.38 -6.11 1.64
C ASP A 38 6.92 -6.60 1.72
N ASN A 39 6.61 -7.36 2.77
CA ASN A 39 5.31 -8.00 2.96
C ASN A 39 4.27 -7.07 3.60
N ASP A 40 4.66 -5.86 4.03
CA ASP A 40 3.72 -4.89 4.58
C ASP A 40 2.74 -4.38 3.53
N PHE A 41 3.14 -4.38 2.26
CA PHE A 41 2.28 -4.05 1.13
C PHE A 41 1.08 -4.98 0.96
N ALA A 42 1.14 -6.20 1.49
CA ALA A 42 0.00 -7.13 1.47
C ALA A 42 -1.21 -6.63 2.28
N ALA A 43 -1.02 -5.66 3.20
CA ALA A 43 -2.10 -5.07 3.97
C ALA A 43 -2.89 -3.99 3.23
N VAL A 44 -2.35 -3.47 2.11
CA VAL A 44 -2.90 -2.33 1.37
C VAL A 44 -3.94 -2.80 0.36
N ASP A 45 -5.20 -2.47 0.60
CA ASP A 45 -6.29 -2.83 -0.30
C ASP A 45 -6.16 -2.14 -1.67
N GLY A 46 -6.42 -2.89 -2.74
CA GLY A 46 -6.38 -2.38 -4.11
C GLY A 46 -4.98 -2.25 -4.71
N LEU A 47 -3.92 -2.54 -3.95
CA LEU A 47 -2.56 -2.55 -4.47
C LEU A 47 -2.28 -3.85 -5.25
N ARG A 48 -1.87 -3.71 -6.51
CA ARG A 48 -1.28 -4.83 -7.28
C ARG A 48 0.16 -5.02 -6.84
N TRP A 49 0.40 -5.95 -5.92
CA TRP A 49 1.73 -6.24 -5.39
C TRP A 49 2.28 -7.54 -5.98
N VAL A 50 3.54 -7.49 -6.44
CA VAL A 50 4.27 -8.63 -7.01
C VAL A 50 5.55 -8.82 -6.21
N VAL A 51 5.80 -10.05 -5.78
CA VAL A 51 7.05 -10.44 -5.13
C VAL A 51 8.08 -10.77 -6.22
N TRP A 52 9.28 -10.22 -6.10
CA TRP A 52 10.45 -10.63 -6.89
C TRP A 52 11.08 -11.87 -6.26
#